data_AF-A0A2G9GPW2-F1
#
_entry.id   AF-A0A2G9GPW2-F1
#
_cell.length_a   1.000
_cell.length_b   1.000
_cell.length_c   1.000
_cell.angle_alpha   90.00
_cell.angle_beta   90.00
_cell.angle_gamma   90.00
#
_symmetry.space_group_name_H-M   'P 1'
#
loop_
_entity.id
_entity.type
_entity.pdbx_description
1 polymer ?
#
loop_
_entity_poly.entity_id
_entity_poly.type
_entity_poly.pdbx_seq_one_letter_code
_entity_poly.pdbx_strand_id
1 'polypeptide(L)'
;MNSLKIRKVLLKLPIPAKFHYLMQIGGRLHGAVVKYSPEGKILRILEDRRGKVVRAVSEVEEKDGKLWIGSVLMPFIAVYQLE
;
A
#
# COMPACT_ATOMS: atom_id res chain seq x y z
N MET A 1 -28.31 7.93 -8.11
CA MET A 1 -27.41 9.04 -7.74
C MET A 1 -25.97 8.59 -7.99
N ASN A 2 -25.23 9.20 -8.91
CA ASN A 2 -23.90 8.72 -9.33
C ASN A 2 -22.93 8.67 -8.13
N SER A 3 -22.24 7.55 -7.95
CA SER A 3 -21.28 7.29 -6.85
C SER A 3 -20.21 8.37 -6.70
N LEU A 4 -19.83 9.01 -7.81
CA LEU A 4 -18.90 10.15 -7.87
C LEU A 4 -19.37 11.38 -7.07
N LYS A 5 -20.67 11.68 -7.05
CA LYS A 5 -21.20 12.84 -6.31
C LYS A 5 -21.12 12.60 -4.79
N ILE A 6 -21.38 11.37 -4.35
CA ILE A 6 -21.33 10.98 -2.93
C ILE A 6 -19.89 11.01 -2.41
N ARG A 7 -18.93 10.45 -3.16
CA ARG A 7 -17.50 10.46 -2.76
C ARG A 7 -16.95 11.88 -2.60
N LYS A 8 -17.35 12.80 -3.47
CA LYS A 8 -16.92 14.22 -3.42
C LYS A 8 -17.47 14.96 -2.20
N VAL A 9 -18.69 14.65 -1.77
CA VAL A 9 -19.27 15.18 -0.54
C VAL A 9 -18.56 14.62 0.69
N LEU A 10 -18.26 13.32 0.70
CA LEU A 10 -17.56 12.67 1.81
C LEU A 10 -16.17 13.29 2.07
N LEU A 11 -15.42 13.60 1.00
CA LEU A 11 -14.08 14.23 1.08
C LEU A 11 -14.10 15.71 1.53
N LYS A 12 -15.27 16.37 1.52
CA LYS A 12 -15.42 17.75 1.98
C LYS A 12 -15.72 17.87 3.47
N LEU A 13 -16.01 16.77 4.15
CA LEU A 13 -16.18 16.77 5.59
C LEU A 13 -14.84 17.08 6.27
N PRO A 14 -14.83 17.75 7.44
CA PRO A 14 -13.60 18.09 8.17
C PRO A 14 -13.04 16.86 8.90
N ILE A 15 -12.90 15.74 8.20
CA ILE A 15 -12.33 14.50 8.70
C ILE A 15 -10.87 14.46 8.27
N PRO A 16 -9.91 14.22 9.19
CA PRO A 16 -8.50 14.13 8.82
C PRO A 16 -8.26 13.08 7.73
N ALA A 17 -7.37 13.37 6.78
CA ALA A 17 -7.09 12.53 5.62
C ALA A 17 -6.75 11.07 5.96
N LYS A 18 -6.11 10.85 7.12
CA LYS A 18 -5.83 9.51 7.68
C LYS A 18 -7.10 8.65 7.81
N PHE A 19 -8.19 9.22 8.33
CA PHE A 19 -9.44 8.48 8.50
C PHE A 19 -10.14 8.22 7.15
N HIS A 20 -10.08 9.17 6.21
CA HIS A 20 -10.55 8.94 4.84
C HIS A 20 -9.82 7.78 4.16
N TYR A 21 -8.50 7.74 4.31
CA TYR A 21 -7.67 6.66 3.78
C TYR A 21 -8.02 5.32 4.43
N LEU A 22 -8.11 5.27 5.76
CA LEU A 22 -8.51 4.08 6.52
C LEU A 22 -9.87 3.53 6.08
N MET A 23 -10.87 4.37 5.83
CA MET A 23 -12.18 3.91 5.32
C MET A 23 -12.09 3.27 3.93
N GLN A 24 -11.22 3.78 3.04
CA GLN A 24 -11.08 3.25 1.69
C GLN A 24 -10.38 1.88 1.64
N ILE A 25 -9.53 1.59 2.63
CA ILE A 25 -8.77 0.33 2.73
C ILE A 25 -9.39 -0.67 3.71
N GLY A 26 -10.65 -0.47 4.14
CA GLY A 26 -11.34 -1.42 5.03
C GLY A 26 -10.90 -1.36 6.51
N GLY A 27 -10.46 -0.20 6.98
CA GLY A 27 -10.15 0.05 8.39
C GLY A 27 -8.79 -0.48 8.87
N ARG A 28 -7.99 -1.07 7.98
CA ARG A 28 -6.65 -1.56 8.32
C ARG A 28 -5.64 -1.33 7.22
N LEU A 29 -4.51 -0.74 7.60
CA LEU A 29 -3.32 -0.66 6.76
C LEU A 29 -2.80 -2.07 6.41
N HIS A 30 -2.67 -2.35 5.12
CA HIS A 30 -2.09 -3.55 4.54
C HIS A 30 -1.27 -3.12 3.31
N GLY A 31 0.01 -3.49 3.27
CA GLY A 31 0.92 -3.15 2.18
C GLY A 31 1.01 -4.28 1.16
N ALA A 32 1.19 -3.92 -0.10
CA ALA A 32 1.46 -4.85 -1.18
C ALA A 32 2.62 -4.35 -2.05
N VAL A 33 3.45 -5.29 -2.51
CA VAL A 33 4.48 -5.10 -3.53
C VAL A 33 4.09 -5.98 -4.72
N VAL A 34 3.99 -5.38 -5.91
CA VAL A 34 3.60 -6.09 -7.14
C VAL A 34 4.71 -5.94 -8.17
N LYS A 35 5.25 -7.07 -8.63
CA LYS A 35 6.23 -7.12 -9.72
C LYS A 35 5.51 -7.34 -11.04
N TYR A 36 5.80 -6.49 -12.00
CA TYR A 36 5.26 -6.57 -13.37
C TYR A 36 6.35 -6.96 -14.36
N SER A 37 5.96 -7.58 -15.47
CA SER A 37 6.79 -7.74 -16.66
C SER A 37 6.84 -6.42 -17.45
N PRO A 38 7.78 -6.27 -18.41
CA PRO A 38 7.81 -5.11 -19.31
C PRO A 38 6.49 -4.91 -20.08
N GLU A 39 5.76 -5.99 -20.34
CA GLU A 39 4.45 -5.97 -21.02
C GLU A 39 3.28 -5.67 -20.07
N GLY A 40 3.55 -5.36 -18.81
CA GLY A 40 2.54 -5.04 -17.79
C GLY A 40 1.84 -6.26 -17.20
N LYS A 41 2.36 -7.48 -17.38
CA LYS A 41 1.80 -8.69 -16.76
C LYS A 41 2.25 -8.82 -15.31
N ILE A 42 1.35 -9.21 -14.41
CA ILE A 42 1.70 -9.48 -13.02
C ILE A 42 2.56 -10.75 -12.96
N LEU A 43 3.77 -10.65 -12.41
CA LEU A 43 4.68 -11.77 -12.21
C LEU A 43 4.64 -12.33 -10.79
N ARG A 44 4.58 -11.43 -9.79
CA ARG A 44 4.58 -11.81 -8.38
C ARG A 44 3.89 -10.73 -7.55
N ILE A 45 3.17 -11.16 -6.51
CA ILE A 45 2.57 -10.29 -5.51
C ILE A 45 3.09 -10.73 -4.14
N LEU A 46 3.63 -9.79 -3.37
CA LEU A 46 3.95 -9.96 -1.96
C LEU A 46 3.05 -9.02 -1.16
N GLU A 47 2.28 -9.56 -0.22
CA GLU A 47 1.26 -8.79 0.50
C GLU A 47 1.29 -9.11 2.00
N ASP A 48 1.37 -8.06 2.83
CA ASP A 48 1.13 -8.19 4.25
C ASP A 48 -0.36 -7.97 4.55
N ARG A 49 -1.15 -8.98 4.20
CA ARG A 49 -2.61 -8.97 4.38
C ARG A 49 -3.01 -8.64 5.81
N ARG A 50 -2.22 -9.08 6.80
CA ARG A 50 -2.52 -8.88 8.22
C ARG A 50 -2.02 -7.53 8.74
N GLY A 51 -1.20 -6.82 7.97
CA GLY A 51 -0.57 -5.56 8.36
C GLY A 51 0.26 -5.73 9.64
N LYS A 52 1.04 -6.80 9.74
CA LYS A 52 1.87 -7.09 10.91
C LYS A 52 3.25 -6.44 10.85
N VAL A 53 3.84 -6.38 9.67
CA VAL A 53 5.22 -5.94 9.43
C VAL A 53 5.22 -4.71 8.52
N VAL A 54 4.76 -4.84 7.27
CA VAL A 54 4.82 -3.74 6.29
C VAL A 54 3.41 -3.30 5.93
N ARG A 55 2.92 -2.31 6.69
CA ARG A 55 1.53 -1.86 6.61
C ARG A 55 1.26 -0.85 5.50
N ALA A 56 2.31 -0.20 5.00
CA ALA A 56 2.26 0.73 3.90
C ALA A 56 3.61 0.71 3.17
N VAL A 57 3.58 0.74 1.84
CA VAL A 57 4.78 0.73 0.98
C VAL A 57 4.74 1.98 0.11
N SER A 58 5.84 2.72 0.08
CA SER A 58 6.03 3.88 -0.80
C SER A 58 7.00 3.56 -1.93
N GLU A 59 8.00 2.74 -1.65
CA GLU A 59 9.04 2.36 -2.59
C GLU A 59 9.58 0.96 -2.29
N VAL A 60 10.10 0.30 -3.31
CA VAL A 60 10.77 -0.99 -3.19
C VAL A 60 11.93 -1.08 -4.18
N GLU A 61 13.07 -1.57 -3.71
CA GLU A 61 14.23 -1.88 -4.53
C GLU A 61 14.59 -3.37 -4.38
N GLU A 62 14.79 -4.05 -5.51
CA GLU A 62 15.30 -5.42 -5.53
C GLU A 62 16.82 -5.40 -5.68
N LYS A 63 17.55 -5.86 -4.67
CA LYS A 63 19.01 -5.84 -4.63
C LYS A 63 19.56 -7.00 -3.80
N ASP A 64 20.59 -7.68 -4.32
CA ASP A 64 21.30 -8.78 -3.64
C ASP A 64 20.37 -9.90 -3.13
N GLY A 65 19.39 -10.28 -3.95
CA GLY A 65 18.39 -11.30 -3.61
C GLY A 65 17.41 -10.87 -2.51
N LYS A 66 17.28 -9.56 -2.24
CA LYS A 66 16.37 -9.02 -1.23
C LYS A 66 15.50 -7.91 -1.82
N LEU A 67 14.34 -7.72 -1.21
CA LEU A 67 13.54 -6.50 -1.38
C LEU A 67 13.80 -5.57 -0.21
N TRP A 68 14.24 -4.36 -0.51
CA TRP A 68 14.37 -3.24 0.41
C TRP A 68 13.13 -2.37 0.27
N ILE A 69 12.34 -2.28 1.32
CA ILE A 69 11.00 -1.69 1.27
C ILE A 69 10.96 -0.46 2.16
N GLY A 70 10.74 0.70 1.53
CA GLY A 70 10.61 2.00 2.17
C GLY A 70 9.16 2.46 2.30
N SER A 71 8.88 3.26 3.32
CA SER A 71 7.55 3.79 3.58
C SER A 71 7.63 5.17 4.20
N VAL A 72 6.90 6.13 3.64
CA VAL A 72 6.73 7.47 4.25
C VAL A 72 6.01 7.38 5.61
N LEU A 73 5.21 6.32 5.83
CA LEU A 73 4.39 6.17 7.04
C LEU A 73 5.03 5.30 8.12
N MET A 74 6.02 4.47 7.78
CA MET A 74 6.65 3.55 8.74
C MET A 74 8.02 4.09 9.17
N PRO A 75 8.36 4.04 10.48
CA PRO A 75 9.63 4.55 10.99
C PRO A 75 10.78 3.54 10.86
N PHE A 76 10.77 2.69 9.83
CA PHE A 76 11.78 1.66 9.59
C PHE A 76 11.83 1.26 8.11
N ILE A 77 12.96 0.66 7.71
CA ILE A 77 13.13 -0.02 6.43
C ILE A 77 12.85 -1.50 6.65
N ALA A 78 11.98 -2.09 5.83
CA ALA A 78 11.73 -3.52 5.86
C ALA A 78 12.57 -4.24 4.81
N VAL A 79 13.12 -5.40 5.18
CA VAL A 79 13.94 -6.23 4.28
C VAL A 79 13.27 -7.59 4.15
N TYR A 80 12.99 -8.01 2.93
CA TYR A 80 12.43 -9.33 2.62
C TYR A 80 13.42 -10.13 1.78
N GLN A 81 13.78 -11.32 2.23
CA GLN A 81 14.63 -12.23 1.47
C GLN A 81 13.82 -12.86 0.34
N LEU A 82 14.28 -12.70 -0.90
CA LEU A 82 13.74 -13.47 -2.02
C LEU A 82 14.35 -14.87 -1.95
N GLU A 83 13.47 -15.85 -1.82
CA GLU A 83 13.79 -17.26 -2.11
C GLU A 83 13.97 -17.47 -3.62
#